data_AF-D5H0E3-F1
#
_entry.id   AF-D5H0E3-F1
#
_cell.length_a   1.000
_cell.length_b   1.000
_cell.length_c   1.000
_cell.angle_alpha   90.00
_cell.angle_beta   90.00
_cell.angle_gamma   90.00
#
_symmetry.space_group_name_H-M   'P 1'
#
loop_
_entity.id
_entity.type
_entity.pdbx_description
1 polymer ?
#
loop_
_entity_poly.entity_id
_entity_poly.type
_entity_poly.pdbx_seq_one_letter_code
_entity_poly.pdbx_strand_id
1 'polypeptide(L)'
;MSYRQLHFICLDGDNHQVVQILRTRYKKTLLKYFGRFSLQARANVKTVTMDLNFYYQDIVRACFPNAQIVIDRFHMIQMLTRSFNSLRDQVMKTFDKRSRQYQLLKSPWKLYLKKFILTITGTTKTA
;
A
#
# COMPACT_ATOMS: atom_id res chain seq x y z
N MET A 1 -5.28 16.64 24.40
CA MET A 1 -5.25 15.40 23.59
C MET A 1 -4.69 15.73 22.21
N SER A 2 -3.49 15.25 21.88
CA SER A 2 -2.87 15.47 20.57
C SER A 2 -3.43 14.45 19.57
N TYR A 3 -4.31 14.88 18.67
CA TYR A 3 -4.74 14.03 17.55
C TYR A 3 -3.52 13.77 16.65
N ARG A 4 -3.23 12.50 16.34
CA ARG A 4 -2.17 12.15 15.38
C ARG A 4 -2.46 12.83 14.04
N GLN A 5 -1.66 13.84 13.73
CA GLN A 5 -1.81 14.60 12.50
C GLN A 5 -1.26 13.77 11.34
N LEU A 6 -2.12 13.48 10.36
CA LEU A 6 -1.73 12.72 9.18
C LEU A 6 -1.25 13.68 8.10
N HIS A 7 -0.01 13.49 7.69
CA HIS A 7 0.65 14.28 6.67
C HIS A 7 0.60 13.56 5.31
N PHE A 8 0.66 14.34 4.24
CA PHE A 8 0.82 13.82 2.88
C PHE A 8 2.28 13.98 2.48
N ILE A 9 2.93 12.89 2.09
CA ILE A 9 4.35 12.87 1.74
C ILE A 9 4.45 12.60 0.25
N CYS A 10 5.19 13.44 -0.46
CA CYS A 10 5.53 13.28 -1.86
C CYS A 10 6.99 12.85 -1.96
N LEU A 11 7.20 11.70 -2.60
CA LEU A 11 8.51 11.11 -2.83
C LEU A 11 8.79 11.09 -4.33
N ASP A 12 10.04 11.29 -4.70
CA ASP A 12 10.54 10.95 -6.02
C ASP A 12 10.62 9.41 -6.13
N GLY A 13 10.08 8.87 -7.21
CA GLY A 13 9.98 7.42 -7.43
C GLY A 13 11.32 6.75 -7.74
N ASP A 14 12.30 7.49 -8.29
CA ASP A 14 13.55 6.94 -8.79
C ASP A 14 14.67 7.00 -7.76
N ASN A 15 14.78 8.12 -7.05
CA ASN A 15 15.86 8.39 -6.10
C ASN A 15 15.38 8.41 -4.63
N HIS A 16 14.08 8.13 -4.40
CA HIS A 16 13.44 8.00 -3.08
C HIS A 16 13.57 9.24 -2.18
N GLN A 17 13.83 10.41 -2.78
CA GLN A 17 13.95 11.65 -2.03
C GLN A 17 12.59 12.24 -1.68
N VAL A 18 12.50 12.84 -0.50
CA VAL A 18 11.31 13.60 -0.10
C VAL A 18 11.28 14.91 -0.86
N VAL A 19 10.33 15.02 -1.78
CA VAL A 19 10.10 16.24 -2.57
C VAL A 19 9.27 17.23 -1.74
N GLN A 20 8.28 16.74 -1.01
CA GLN A 20 7.42 17.61 -0.21
C GLN A 20 6.71 16.86 0.93
N ILE A 21 6.50 17.55 2.05
CA ILE A 21 5.59 17.10 3.12
C ILE A 21 4.50 18.14 3.34
N LEU A 22 3.26 17.79 3.04
CA LEU A 22 2.09 18.62 3.31
C LEU A 22 1.48 18.25 4.66
N ARG A 23 1.21 19.27 5.47
CA ARG A 23 0.70 19.09 6.85
C ARG A 23 -0.67 18.41 6.91
N THR A 24 -1.44 18.39 5.82
CA THR A 24 -2.78 17.79 5.76
C THR A 24 -2.94 16.91 4.53
N ARG A 25 -3.82 15.91 4.65
CA ARG A 25 -4.20 14.99 3.56
C ARG A 25 -5.52 15.31 2.84
N TYR A 26 -6.15 16.44 3.16
CA TYR A 26 -7.49 16.75 2.65
C TYR A 26 -7.48 17.17 1.16
N LYS A 27 -8.48 16.71 0.39
CA LYS A 27 -8.63 16.98 -1.06
C LYS A 27 -8.48 18.45 -1.41
N LYS A 28 -9.18 19.35 -0.69
CA LYS A 28 -9.10 20.80 -0.96
C LYS A 28 -7.67 21.32 -0.88
N THR A 29 -6.90 20.89 0.13
CA THR A 29 -5.50 21.32 0.30
C THR A 29 -4.60 20.75 -0.79
N LEU A 30 -4.77 19.46 -1.13
CA LEU A 30 -3.97 18.79 -2.15
C LEU A 30 -4.23 19.38 -3.55
N LEU A 31 -5.50 19.59 -3.92
CA LEU A 31 -5.88 20.24 -5.18
C LEU A 31 -5.31 21.67 -5.25
N LYS A 32 -5.39 22.43 -4.16
CA LYS A 32 -4.82 23.79 -4.10
C LYS A 32 -3.30 23.79 -4.24
N TYR A 33 -2.61 22.82 -3.62
CA TYR A 33 -1.16 22.71 -3.71
C TYR A 33 -0.72 22.36 -5.14
N PHE A 34 -1.27 21.27 -5.69
CA PHE A 34 -0.88 20.81 -7.02
C PHE A 34 -1.37 21.76 -8.13
N GLY A 35 -2.47 22.47 -7.93
CA GLY A 35 -2.97 23.48 -8.88
C GLY A 35 -2.02 24.66 -9.12
N ARG A 36 -0.98 24.84 -8.31
CA ARG A 36 0.08 25.84 -8.53
C ARG A 36 1.01 25.49 -9.68
N PHE A 37 1.10 24.21 -10.04
CA PHE A 37 1.90 23.74 -11.16
C PHE A 37 1.09 23.82 -12.46
N SER A 38 1.76 24.21 -13.55
CA SER A 38 1.12 24.30 -14.87
C SER A 38 0.51 22.96 -15.27
N LEU A 39 -0.55 23.00 -16.07
CA LEU A 39 -1.19 21.78 -16.57
C LEU A 39 -0.19 20.92 -17.35
N GLN A 40 0.70 21.54 -18.13
CA GLN A 40 1.75 20.84 -18.87
C GLN A 40 2.71 20.08 -17.95
N ALA A 41 3.16 20.71 -16.85
CA ALA A 41 4.01 20.03 -15.87
C ALA A 41 3.28 18.84 -15.21
N ARG A 42 2.00 19.02 -14.88
CA ARG A 42 1.18 17.97 -14.28
C ARG A 42 0.85 16.82 -15.24
N ALA A 43 0.69 17.13 -16.52
CA ALA A 43 0.47 16.15 -17.58
C ALA A 43 1.71 15.29 -17.88
N ASN A 44 2.91 15.74 -17.48
CA ASN A 44 4.16 14.99 -17.62
C ASN A 44 4.36 13.92 -16.53
N VAL A 45 3.52 13.90 -15.48
CA VAL A 45 3.57 12.87 -14.45
C VAL A 45 3.11 11.54 -15.05
N LYS A 46 4.00 10.55 -15.09
CA LYS A 46 3.74 9.24 -15.71
C LYS A 46 3.00 8.28 -14.78
N THR A 47 3.39 8.24 -13.52
CA THR A 47 2.85 7.30 -12.54
C THR A 47 2.63 7.98 -11.19
N VAL A 48 1.61 7.55 -10.47
CA VAL A 48 1.39 7.91 -9.06
C VAL A 48 1.13 6.63 -8.29
N THR A 49 2.00 6.35 -7.32
CA THR A 49 1.79 5.23 -6.38
C THR A 49 0.99 5.73 -5.18
N MET A 50 -0.11 5.07 -4.84
CA MET A 50 -0.97 5.46 -3.71
C MET A 50 -1.44 4.26 -2.89
N ASP A 51 -1.89 4.54 -1.66
CA ASP A 51 -2.59 3.56 -0.83
C ASP A 51 -3.97 3.17 -1.44
N LEU A 52 -4.63 2.18 -0.83
CA LEU A 52 -5.94 1.69 -1.29
C LEU A 52 -7.10 2.65 -0.95
N ASN A 53 -6.84 3.85 -0.43
CA ASN A 53 -7.91 4.79 -0.12
C ASN A 53 -8.44 5.42 -1.41
N PHE A 54 -9.62 4.96 -1.83
CA PHE A 54 -10.31 5.40 -3.04
C PHE A 54 -10.46 6.94 -3.15
N TYR A 55 -10.46 7.65 -2.03
CA TYR A 55 -10.48 9.11 -2.00
C TYR A 55 -9.34 9.77 -2.80
N TYR A 56 -8.15 9.16 -2.84
CA TYR A 56 -7.00 9.71 -3.55
C TYR A 56 -7.09 9.52 -5.06
N GLN A 57 -7.83 8.53 -5.54
CA GLN A 57 -7.99 8.28 -6.97
C GLN A 57 -8.58 9.49 -7.69
N ASP A 58 -9.61 10.11 -7.12
CA ASP A 58 -10.20 11.33 -7.67
C ASP A 58 -9.23 12.52 -7.66
N ILE A 59 -8.43 12.63 -6.61
CA ILE A 59 -7.45 13.71 -6.45
C ILE A 59 -6.37 13.56 -7.52
N VAL A 60 -5.85 12.35 -7.69
CA VAL A 60 -4.79 12.06 -8.66
C VAL A 60 -5.29 12.27 -10.07
N ARG A 61 -6.51 11.84 -10.41
CA ARG A 61 -7.10 12.10 -11.73
C ARG A 61 -7.29 13.59 -12.01
N ALA A 62 -7.69 14.38 -11.01
CA ALA A 62 -7.84 15.83 -11.15
C ALA A 62 -6.50 16.56 -11.26
N CYS A 63 -5.49 16.11 -10.50
CA CYS A 63 -4.17 16.71 -10.49
C CYS A 63 -3.32 16.30 -11.70
N PHE A 64 -3.32 15.03 -12.07
CA PHE A 64 -2.36 14.40 -12.99
C PHE A 64 -3.11 13.60 -14.07
N PRO A 65 -3.58 14.25 -15.14
CA PRO A 65 -4.53 13.66 -16.08
C PRO A 65 -3.99 12.45 -16.84
N ASN A 66 -2.67 12.38 -17.07
CA ASN A 66 -2.02 11.31 -17.82
C ASN A 66 -1.34 10.25 -16.94
N ALA A 67 -1.40 10.42 -15.61
CA ALA A 67 -0.68 9.53 -14.71
C ALA A 67 -1.41 8.19 -14.56
N GLN A 68 -0.66 7.09 -14.68
CA GLN A 68 -1.14 5.77 -14.29
C GLN A 68 -1.12 5.63 -12.77
N ILE A 69 -2.24 5.13 -12.22
CA ILE A 69 -2.36 4.88 -10.78
C ILE A 69 -1.80 3.48 -10.49
N VAL A 70 -0.80 3.44 -9.62
CA VAL A 70 -0.19 2.21 -9.11
C VAL A 70 -0.61 2.05 -7.65
N ILE A 71 -1.10 0.86 -7.29
CA ILE A 71 -1.43 0.56 -5.89
C ILE A 71 -0.17 0.20 -5.13
N ASP A 72 0.01 0.79 -3.95
CA ASP A 72 1.12 0.50 -3.06
C ASP A 72 1.05 -0.95 -2.55
N ARG A 73 2.03 -1.74 -3.01
CA ARG A 73 2.19 -3.15 -2.65
C ARG A 73 2.43 -3.35 -1.16
N PHE A 74 3.05 -2.39 -0.46
CA PHE A 74 3.27 -2.50 0.98
C PHE A 74 1.95 -2.58 1.73
N HIS A 75 1.00 -1.71 1.40
CA HIS A 75 -0.33 -1.71 2.00
C HIS A 75 -1.11 -2.98 1.68
N MET A 76 -1.03 -3.48 0.45
CA MET A 76 -1.65 -4.76 0.08
C MET A 76 -1.08 -5.94 0.87
N ILE A 77 0.26 -6.07 0.90
CA ILE A 77 0.95 -7.15 1.63
C ILE A 77 0.62 -7.06 3.12
N GLN A 78 0.63 -5.85 3.70
CA GLN A 78 0.28 -5.63 5.10
C GLN A 78 -1.17 -6.03 5.40
N MET A 79 -2.11 -5.67 4.53
CA MET A 79 -3.53 -6.02 4.70
C MET A 79 -3.73 -7.53 4.63
N LEU A 80 -3.16 -8.20 3.62
CA LEU A 80 -3.20 -9.66 3.49
C LEU A 80 -2.59 -10.36 4.71
N THR A 81 -1.43 -9.90 5.17
CA THR A 81 -0.73 -10.43 6.35
C THR A 81 -1.60 -10.33 7.60
N ARG A 82 -2.26 -9.18 7.82
CA ARG A 82 -3.14 -8.97 8.97
C ARG A 82 -4.37 -9.87 8.91
N SER A 83 -5.03 -9.94 7.75
CA SER A 83 -6.19 -10.81 7.56
C SER A 83 -5.85 -12.28 7.77
N PHE A 84 -4.71 -12.73 7.23
CA PHE A 84 -4.23 -14.10 7.41
C PHE A 84 -3.94 -14.41 8.87
N ASN A 85 -3.24 -13.51 9.59
CA ASN A 85 -2.97 -13.68 11.01
C ASN A 85 -4.26 -13.70 11.85
N SER A 86 -5.24 -12.86 11.50
CA SER A 86 -6.56 -12.85 12.16
C SER A 86 -7.27 -14.19 11.99
N LEU A 87 -7.29 -14.74 10.77
CA LEU A 87 -7.88 -16.04 10.49
C LEU A 87 -7.14 -17.16 11.24
N ARG A 88 -5.80 -17.15 11.21
CA ARG A 88 -4.97 -18.10 11.97
C ARG A 88 -5.33 -18.07 13.45
N ASP A 89 -5.46 -16.88 14.04
CA ASP A 89 -5.80 -16.73 15.46
C ASP A 89 -7.22 -17.18 15.77
N GLN A 90 -8.18 -16.95 14.87
CA GLN A 90 -9.55 -17.45 14.99
C GLN A 90 -9.57 -18.99 14.98
N VAL A 91 -8.91 -19.61 14.00
CA VAL A 91 -8.81 -21.08 13.88
C VAL A 91 -8.02 -21.67 15.04
N MET A 92 -6.94 -21.03 15.49
CA MET A 92 -6.16 -21.48 16.65
C MET A 92 -7.03 -21.58 17.90
N LYS A 93 -7.91 -20.60 18.13
CA LYS A 93 -8.77 -20.53 19.33
C LYS A 93 -9.89 -21.57 19.36
N THR A 94 -10.17 -22.27 18.26
CA THR A 94 -11.16 -23.37 18.26
C THR A 94 -10.61 -24.68 18.80
N PHE A 95 -9.28 -24.81 18.92
CA PHE A 95 -8.63 -26.00 19.44
C PHE A 95 -8.30 -25.90 20.93
N ASP A 96 -8.26 -27.06 21.60
CA ASP A 96 -7.77 -27.14 22.98
C ASP A 96 -6.29 -26.69 23.06
N LYS A 97 -5.94 -25.98 24.14
CA LYS A 97 -4.60 -25.39 24.31
C LYS A 97 -3.46 -26.41 24.38
N ARG A 98 -3.74 -27.66 24.77
CA ARG A 98 -2.75 -28.75 24.84
C ARG A 98 -2.64 -29.50 23.52
N SER A 99 -3.58 -29.32 22.60
CA SER A 99 -3.60 -30.00 21.30
C SER A 99 -2.40 -29.65 20.43
N ARG A 100 -2.02 -30.58 19.55
CA ARG A 100 -0.96 -30.36 18.56
C ARG A 100 -1.33 -29.23 17.59
N GLN A 101 -2.59 -29.16 17.19
CA GLN A 101 -3.14 -28.16 16.27
C GLN A 101 -2.98 -26.74 16.83
N TYR A 102 -3.32 -26.53 18.11
CA TYR A 102 -3.12 -25.25 18.79
C TYR A 102 -1.64 -24.83 18.79
N GLN A 103 -0.74 -25.75 19.14
CA GLN A 103 0.71 -25.48 19.18
C GLN A 103 1.28 -25.15 17.79
N LEU A 104 0.81 -25.83 16.75
CA LEU A 104 1.19 -25.57 15.35
C LEU A 104 0.73 -24.19 14.86
N LEU A 105 -0.43 -23.71 15.30
CA LEU A 105 -0.90 -22.37 14.89
C LEU A 105 -0.29 -21.26 15.76
N LYS A 106 0.16 -21.57 16.98
CA LYS A 106 0.69 -20.59 17.94
C LYS A 106 2.19 -20.33 17.80
N SER A 107 3.01 -21.37 17.83
CA SER A 107 4.47 -21.23 17.96
C SER A 107 5.17 -20.92 16.63
N PRO A 108 4.96 -21.70 15.54
CA PRO A 108 5.62 -21.47 14.27
C PRO A 108 4.91 -20.41 13.40
N TRP A 109 4.22 -19.45 14.01
CA TRP A 109 3.34 -18.50 13.31
C TRP A 109 4.05 -17.67 12.23
N LYS A 110 5.36 -17.43 12.39
CA LYS A 110 6.22 -16.74 11.42
C LYS A 110 6.43 -17.54 10.14
N LEU A 111 6.31 -18.88 10.18
CA LEU A 111 6.46 -19.71 8.98
C LEU A 111 5.37 -19.41 7.95
N TYR A 112 4.16 -19.08 8.40
CA TYR A 112 3.06 -18.69 7.51
C TYR A 112 3.26 -17.33 6.83
N LEU A 113 4.21 -16.53 7.31
CA LEU A 113 4.53 -15.21 6.77
C LEU A 113 5.84 -15.20 6.00
N LYS A 114 6.51 -16.35 5.86
CA LYS A 114 7.71 -16.45 5.03
C LYS A 114 7.33 -16.21 3.57
N LYS A 115 8.17 -15.42 2.90
CA LYS A 115 8.06 -15.17 1.47
C LYS A 115 8.24 -16.49 0.73
N PHE A 116 7.16 -17.04 0.17
CA PHE A 116 7.29 -18.08 -0.85
C PHE A 116 7.77 -17.40 -2.13
N ILE A 117 9.01 -17.64 -2.51
CA ILE A 117 9.47 -17.35 -3.87
C ILE A 117 8.80 -18.41 -4.75
N LEU A 118 7.61 -18.12 -5.24
CA LEU A 118 7.10 -18.80 -6.42
C LEU A 118 7.90 -18.22 -7.59
N THR A 119 8.99 -18.88 -7.97
CA THR A 119 9.63 -18.64 -9.25
C THR A 119 8.64 -19.10 -10.32
N ILE A 120 7.75 -18.22 -10.74
CA ILE A 120 6.99 -18.44 -11.97
C ILE A 120 7.99 -18.18 -13.09
N THR A 121 8.74 -19.21 -13.48
CA THR A 121 9.48 -19.19 -14.75
C THR A 121 8.44 -19.14 -15.86
N GLY A 122 8.06 -17.93 -16.26
CA GLY A 122 7.29 -17.72 -17.48
C GLY A 122 8.18 -18.11 -18.65
N THR A 123 8.00 -19.32 -19.19
CA THR A 123 8.50 -19.67 -20.50
C THR A 123 7.64 -18.95 -21.54
N THR A 124 8.05 -17.77 -21.97
CA THR A 124 7.59 -17.24 -23.26
C THR A 124 8.28 -18.04 -24.36
N LYS A 125 7.59 -19.06 -24.89
CA LYS A 125 7.90 -19.55 -26.24
C LYS A 125 7.28 -18.54 -27.21
N THR A 126 8.14 -17.76 -27.84
CA THR A 126 7.85 -17.06 -29.10
C THR A 126 7.62 -18.11 -30.19
N ALA A 127 6.52 -17.96 -30.93
CA ALA A 127 6.37 -18.41 -32.30
C ALA A 127 6.06 -17.16 -33.13
#